data_AF-A0A7Y1YH79-F1
#
_entry.id   AF-A0A7Y1YH79-F1
#
_cell.length_a   1.000
_cell.length_b   1.000
_cell.length_c   1.000
_cell.angle_alpha   90.00
_cell.angle_beta   90.00
_cell.angle_gamma   90.00
#
_symmetry.space_group_name_H-M   'P 1'
#
loop_
_entity.id
_entity.type
_entity.pdbx_description
1 polymer ?
#
loop_
_entity_poly.entity_id
_entity_poly.type
_entity_poly.pdbx_seq_one_letter_code
_entity_poly.pdbx_strand_id
1 'polypeptide(L)'
;MKRTDGISNVSDLQIIPLSEEEPHLISGDWRRRVAAIPPFGVEGYKMLVLEDDSKVLIIANGQRASPYGVGKLLRSMEISTKKVLVPRQLSISTTPSHPIRCHQLGYRSKTNSYDAWSAAQFDQYICELAIFGANKLTHAEHTLMV
;
A
#
# COMPACT_ATOMS: atom_id res chain seq x y z
N MET A 1 20.94 13.37 -17.46
CA MET A 1 20.31 12.48 -16.47
C MET A 1 19.71 11.29 -17.24
N LYS A 2 20.40 10.15 -17.27
CA LYS A 2 19.95 8.97 -18.03
C LYS A 2 18.80 8.31 -17.27
N ARG A 3 17.59 8.39 -17.81
CA ARG A 3 16.33 7.89 -17.22
C ARG A 3 15.73 6.86 -18.18
N THR A 4 16.09 5.59 -18.05
CA THR A 4 15.54 4.53 -18.94
C THR A 4 15.36 3.15 -18.31
N ASP A 5 15.67 2.95 -17.04
CA ASP A 5 15.88 1.59 -16.54
C ASP A 5 14.73 1.19 -15.60
N GLY A 6 13.53 1.07 -16.16
CA GLY A 6 12.33 0.61 -15.46
C GLY A 6 11.52 -0.34 -16.35
N ILE A 7 10.72 -1.22 -15.74
CA ILE A 7 9.77 -2.07 -16.50
C ILE A 7 8.80 -1.12 -17.21
N SER A 8 8.84 -1.10 -18.55
CA SER A 8 8.26 -0.04 -19.39
C SER A 8 6.86 -0.34 -19.90
N ASN A 9 6.34 -1.54 -19.66
CA ASN A 9 5.01 -1.93 -20.09
C ASN A 9 4.18 -2.55 -18.95
N VAL A 10 3.02 -1.94 -18.67
CA VAL A 10 2.08 -2.37 -17.61
C VAL A 10 1.42 -3.69 -17.95
N SER A 11 1.22 -3.99 -19.23
CA SER A 11 0.45 -5.17 -19.65
C SER A 11 1.06 -6.48 -19.16
N ASP A 12 2.36 -6.48 -18.86
CA ASP A 12 3.10 -7.67 -18.41
C ASP A 12 3.46 -7.60 -16.92
N LEU A 13 3.19 -6.47 -16.25
CA LEU A 13 3.51 -6.27 -14.84
C LEU A 13 2.48 -7.01 -13.96
N GLN A 14 2.94 -8.04 -13.27
CA GLN A 14 2.11 -8.78 -12.33
C GLN A 14 2.42 -8.35 -10.89
N ILE A 15 1.40 -7.85 -10.18
CA ILE A 15 1.48 -7.53 -8.76
C ILE A 15 0.91 -8.71 -7.99
N ILE A 16 1.73 -9.33 -7.15
CA ILE A 16 1.36 -10.52 -6.38
C ILE A 16 1.39 -10.15 -4.90
N PRO A 17 0.22 -9.82 -4.30
CA PRO A 17 0.11 -9.68 -2.85
C PRO A 17 0.10 -11.08 -2.22
N LEU A 18 0.94 -11.28 -1.22
CA LEU A 18 1.05 -12.52 -0.46
C LEU A 18 0.94 -12.21 1.03
N SER A 19 0.24 -13.08 1.75
CA SER A 19 0.29 -13.08 3.21
C SER A 19 1.59 -13.71 3.68
N GLU A 20 2.17 -13.17 4.76
CA GLU A 20 3.29 -13.83 5.46
C GLU A 20 2.92 -15.24 5.95
N GLU A 21 1.63 -15.49 6.21
CA GLU A 21 1.11 -16.79 6.66
C GLU A 21 1.07 -17.86 5.56
N GLU A 22 1.27 -17.48 4.29
CA GLU A 22 1.21 -18.37 3.13
C GLU A 22 2.55 -18.47 2.36
N PRO A 23 3.68 -18.77 3.03
CA PRO A 23 5.01 -18.73 2.40
C PRO A 23 5.20 -19.83 1.35
N HIS A 24 4.33 -20.84 1.33
CA HIS A 24 4.34 -21.92 0.35
C HIS A 24 3.97 -21.45 -1.06
N LEU A 25 3.24 -20.33 -1.18
CA LEU A 25 2.89 -19.70 -2.46
C LEU A 25 4.08 -19.00 -3.13
N ILE A 26 5.18 -18.80 -2.39
CA ILE A 26 6.42 -18.21 -2.92
C ILE A 26 7.24 -19.31 -3.60
N SER A 27 7.44 -19.19 -4.92
CA SER A 27 8.33 -20.05 -5.71
C SER A 27 9.74 -20.12 -5.09
N GLY A 28 10.42 -21.27 -5.23
CA GLY A 28 11.71 -21.54 -4.59
C GLY A 28 12.79 -20.49 -4.91
N ASP A 29 12.81 -19.97 -6.13
CA ASP A 29 13.76 -18.94 -6.55
C ASP A 29 13.48 -17.57 -5.91
N TRP A 30 12.21 -17.26 -5.65
CA TRP A 30 11.80 -16.02 -5.00
C TRP A 30 12.10 -16.03 -3.51
N ARG A 31 12.04 -17.21 -2.85
CA ARG A 31 12.28 -17.36 -1.40
C ARG A 31 13.64 -16.82 -0.97
N ARG A 32 14.70 -17.13 -1.72
CA ARG A 32 16.06 -16.64 -1.42
C ARG A 32 16.14 -15.12 -1.45
N ARG A 33 15.50 -14.50 -2.45
CA ARG A 33 15.47 -13.03 -2.60
C ARG A 33 14.66 -12.35 -1.50
N VAL A 34 13.52 -12.94 -1.12
CA VAL A 34 12.68 -12.46 -0.02
C VAL A 34 13.39 -12.59 1.34
N ALA A 35 14.14 -13.66 1.54
CA ALA A 35 14.92 -13.89 2.76
C ALA A 35 16.08 -12.90 2.94
N ALA A 36 16.63 -12.39 1.84
CA ALA A 36 17.67 -11.36 1.88
C ALA A 36 17.16 -9.97 2.31
N ILE A 37 15.84 -9.76 2.30
CA ILE A 37 15.21 -8.51 2.74
C ILE A 37 15.06 -8.54 4.28
N PRO A 38 15.39 -7.45 5.00
CA PRO A 38 15.24 -7.39 6.46
C PRO A 38 13.84 -7.77 6.97
N PRO A 39 13.70 -8.35 8.16
CA PRO A 39 12.40 -8.67 8.74
C PRO A 39 11.53 -7.42 8.92
N PHE A 40 10.22 -7.64 9.01
CA PHE A 40 9.19 -6.63 9.25
C PHE A 40 8.28 -7.12 10.37
N GLY A 41 7.61 -6.19 11.05
CA GLY A 41 6.70 -6.47 12.16
C GLY A 41 5.23 -6.39 11.77
N VAL A 42 4.39 -6.31 12.80
CA VAL A 42 2.93 -6.20 12.69
C VAL A 42 2.53 -5.05 11.77
N GLU A 43 1.57 -5.30 10.87
CA GLU A 43 1.13 -4.38 9.82
C GLU A 43 2.25 -3.90 8.86
N GLY A 44 3.41 -4.56 8.89
CA GLY A 44 4.52 -4.32 7.98
C GLY A 44 4.39 -5.08 6.66
N TYR A 45 5.25 -4.73 5.71
CA TYR A 45 5.36 -5.44 4.43
C TYR A 45 6.78 -5.43 3.87
N LYS A 46 7.08 -6.43 3.04
CA LYS A 46 8.22 -6.45 2.11
C LYS A 46 7.74 -6.21 0.69
N MET A 47 8.60 -5.58 -0.11
CA MET A 47 8.37 -5.37 -1.54
C MET A 47 9.64 -5.61 -2.33
N LEU A 48 9.49 -6.25 -3.48
CA LEU A 48 10.59 -6.74 -4.31
C LEU A 48 10.18 -6.73 -5.78
N VAL A 49 11.00 -6.12 -6.63
CA VAL A 49 10.89 -6.27 -8.09
C VAL A 49 11.69 -7.48 -8.55
N LEU A 50 11.00 -8.43 -9.18
CA LEU A 50 11.60 -9.56 -9.87
C LEU A 50 11.72 -9.21 -11.36
N GLU A 51 12.86 -8.62 -11.75
CA GLU A 51 13.08 -8.15 -13.12
C GLU A 51 12.94 -9.25 -14.18
N ASP A 52 13.53 -10.42 -13.93
CA ASP A 52 13.50 -11.56 -14.86
C ASP A 52 12.08 -12.07 -15.14
N ASP A 53 11.15 -11.75 -14.24
CA ASP A 53 9.80 -12.28 -14.17
C ASP A 53 8.73 -11.22 -14.50
N SER A 54 9.11 -9.95 -14.70
CA SER A 54 8.22 -8.79 -14.77
C SER A 54 7.19 -8.74 -13.62
N LYS A 55 7.59 -9.15 -12.42
CA LYS A 55 6.72 -9.27 -11.24
C LYS A 55 7.13 -8.30 -10.14
N VAL A 56 6.14 -7.79 -9.42
CA VAL A 56 6.33 -7.13 -8.12
C VAL A 56 5.70 -8.00 -7.05
N LEU A 57 6.53 -8.49 -6.14
CA LEU A 57 6.09 -9.21 -4.95
C LEU A 57 5.84 -8.22 -3.83
N ILE A 58 4.69 -8.35 -3.16
CA ILE A 58 4.37 -7.65 -1.92
C ILE A 58 3.99 -8.71 -0.90
N ILE A 59 4.76 -8.81 0.18
CA ILE A 59 4.49 -9.78 1.26
C ILE A 59 4.11 -8.98 2.50
N ALA A 60 2.91 -9.23 3.02
CA ALA A 60 2.29 -8.39 4.03
C ALA A 60 1.97 -9.18 5.31
N ASN A 61 2.17 -8.54 6.47
CA ASN A 61 1.78 -9.10 7.76
C ASN A 61 0.32 -8.73 8.05
N GLY A 62 -0.59 -9.64 7.70
CA GLY A 62 -2.02 -9.50 7.90
C GLY A 62 -2.74 -8.68 6.82
N GLN A 63 -4.07 -8.73 6.86
CA GLN A 63 -4.94 -8.19 5.81
C GLN A 63 -4.78 -6.67 5.60
N ARG A 64 -4.50 -5.92 6.67
CA ARG A 64 -4.33 -4.46 6.61
C ARG A 64 -3.04 -4.03 5.94
N ALA A 65 -1.97 -4.84 6.01
CA ALA A 65 -0.68 -4.47 5.44
C ALA A 65 -0.61 -4.56 3.91
N SER A 66 -1.45 -5.39 3.29
CA SER A 66 -1.50 -5.56 1.83
C SER A 66 -1.75 -4.24 1.09
N PRO A 67 -2.82 -3.46 1.39
CA PRO A 67 -3.04 -2.16 0.75
C PRO A 67 -1.93 -1.15 1.05
N TYR A 68 -1.21 -1.28 2.17
CA TYR A 68 -0.09 -0.38 2.50
C TYR A 68 1.09 -0.59 1.55
N GLY A 69 1.40 -1.86 1.27
CA GLY A 69 2.39 -2.26 0.28
C GLY A 69 1.99 -1.80 -1.12
N VAL A 70 0.74 -2.05 -1.54
CA VAL A 70 0.23 -1.61 -2.84
C VAL A 70 0.32 -0.10 -2.98
N GLY A 71 -0.11 0.66 -1.97
CA GLY A 71 -0.03 2.11 -1.99
C GLY A 71 1.41 2.63 -2.07
N LYS A 72 2.38 1.98 -1.41
CA LYS A 72 3.80 2.32 -1.56
C LYS A 72 4.29 2.06 -2.99
N LEU A 73 3.85 0.98 -3.63
CA LEU A 73 4.22 0.66 -5.00
C LEU A 73 3.72 1.78 -5.94
N LEU A 74 2.43 2.13 -5.83
CA LEU A 74 1.83 3.21 -6.60
C LEU A 74 2.59 4.53 -6.46
N ARG A 75 2.99 4.90 -5.23
CA ARG A 75 3.79 6.10 -4.97
C ARG A 75 5.26 6.01 -5.42
N SER A 76 5.74 4.82 -5.73
CA SER A 76 7.11 4.59 -6.21
C SER A 76 7.18 4.50 -7.74
N MET A 77 6.04 4.40 -8.42
CA MET A 77 5.94 4.34 -9.88
C MET A 77 6.06 5.73 -10.51
N GLU A 78 6.71 5.82 -11.67
CA GLU A 78 6.54 6.99 -12.55
C GLU A 78 5.41 6.69 -13.53
N ILE A 79 4.29 7.41 -13.41
CA ILE A 79 3.10 7.22 -14.23
C ILE A 79 2.95 8.40 -15.20
N SER A 80 2.79 8.10 -16.48
CA SER A 80 2.50 9.07 -17.54
C SER A 80 1.53 8.47 -18.55
N THR A 81 1.05 9.27 -19.50
CA THR A 81 0.15 8.81 -20.54
C THR A 81 0.72 7.59 -21.26
N LYS A 82 0.00 6.45 -21.17
CA LYS A 82 0.36 5.14 -21.77
C LYS A 82 1.66 4.50 -21.27
N LYS A 83 2.22 4.96 -20.14
CA LYS A 83 3.48 4.43 -19.63
C LYS A 83 3.50 4.46 -18.10
N VAL A 84 3.84 3.33 -17.50
CA VAL A 84 4.17 3.22 -16.08
C VAL A 84 5.56 2.62 -15.99
N LEU A 85 6.39 3.21 -15.14
CA LEU A 85 7.72 2.69 -14.84
C LEU A 85 7.78 2.29 -13.37
N VAL A 86 8.17 1.03 -13.13
CA VAL A 86 8.54 0.56 -11.80
C VAL A 86 10.08 0.60 -11.68
N PRO A 87 10.64 1.18 -10.60
CA PRO A 87 12.08 1.16 -10.36
C PRO A 87 12.61 -0.28 -10.27
N ARG A 88 13.58 -0.62 -11.12
CA ARG A 88 14.18 -1.96 -11.23
C ARG A 88 14.70 -2.54 -9.90
N GLN A 89 15.35 -1.70 -9.11
CA GLN A 89 16.02 -2.10 -7.86
C GLN A 89 15.15 -1.86 -6.62
N LEU A 90 13.81 -1.86 -6.75
CA LEU A 90 12.92 -1.65 -5.62
C LEU A 90 12.94 -2.87 -4.69
N SER A 91 13.57 -2.70 -3.54
CA SER A 91 13.64 -3.67 -2.44
C SER A 91 13.39 -2.95 -1.12
N ILE A 92 12.22 -3.16 -0.52
CA ILE A 92 11.75 -2.42 0.67
C ILE A 92 11.34 -3.43 1.73
N SER A 93 11.68 -3.12 2.99
CA SER A 93 11.04 -3.68 4.17
C SER A 93 10.60 -2.53 5.05
N THR A 94 9.36 -2.55 5.53
CA THR A 94 8.85 -1.49 6.42
C THR A 94 7.91 -2.04 7.47
N THR A 95 7.91 -1.37 8.61
CA THR A 95 6.98 -1.59 9.72
C THR A 95 6.50 -0.23 10.21
N PRO A 96 5.19 -0.04 10.42
CA PRO A 96 4.71 1.21 10.99
C PRO A 96 5.33 1.47 12.36
N SER A 97 5.86 2.67 12.57
CA SER A 97 6.44 3.05 13.88
C SER A 97 5.36 3.24 14.97
N HIS A 98 4.11 3.46 14.56
CA HIS A 98 2.98 3.68 15.46
C HIS A 98 1.86 2.68 15.18
N PRO A 99 1.32 2.00 16.20
CA PRO A 99 0.26 1.00 16.03
C PRO A 99 -1.09 1.62 15.67
N ILE A 100 -1.30 2.90 15.98
CA ILE A 100 -2.52 3.65 15.62
C ILE A 100 -2.13 4.80 14.70
N ARG A 101 -2.75 4.85 13.53
CA ARG A 101 -2.53 5.86 12.50
C ARG A 101 -3.90 6.30 11.99
N CYS A 102 -4.44 7.34 12.61
CA CYS A 102 -5.84 7.72 12.42
C CYS A 102 -6.03 8.90 11.46
N HIS A 103 -7.21 8.95 10.85
CA HIS A 103 -7.75 10.15 10.24
C HIS A 103 -9.06 10.55 10.93
N GLN A 104 -9.23 11.85 11.18
CA GLN A 104 -10.44 12.38 11.80
C GLN A 104 -11.44 12.84 10.73
N LEU A 105 -12.59 12.17 10.70
CA LEU A 105 -13.74 12.54 9.89
C LEU A 105 -14.63 13.48 10.70
N GLY A 106 -14.77 14.72 10.24
CA GLY A 106 -15.66 15.68 10.88
C GLY A 106 -15.10 16.24 12.19
N TYR A 107 -15.11 17.56 12.28
CA TYR A 107 -14.78 18.30 13.49
C TYR A 107 -15.96 19.15 13.99
N ARG A 108 -16.91 19.49 13.10
CA ARG A 108 -18.02 20.39 13.39
C ARG A 108 -19.32 19.94 12.69
N SER A 109 -20.45 20.32 13.26
CA SER A 109 -21.81 19.97 12.81
C SER A 109 -22.25 20.55 11.46
N LYS A 110 -21.53 21.53 10.90
CA LYS A 110 -21.77 22.07 9.56
C LYS A 110 -20.51 21.91 8.71
N THR A 111 -20.30 20.71 8.18
CA THR A 111 -19.13 20.42 7.37
C THR A 111 -19.52 20.41 5.89
N ASN A 112 -19.16 21.48 5.19
CA ASN A 112 -19.36 21.64 3.74
C ASN A 112 -18.56 20.66 2.86
N SER A 113 -17.87 19.69 3.47
CA SER A 113 -16.98 18.76 2.78
C SER A 113 -17.58 17.36 2.64
N TYR A 114 -18.09 16.76 3.73
CA TYR A 114 -18.49 15.34 3.73
C TYR A 114 -19.98 15.10 3.95
N ASP A 115 -20.75 16.12 4.40
CA ASP A 115 -22.19 15.98 4.68
C ASP A 115 -23.00 15.63 3.40
N ALA A 116 -22.44 15.92 2.23
CA ALA A 116 -23.01 15.61 0.92
C ALA A 116 -22.39 14.38 0.24
N TRP A 117 -21.48 13.66 0.90
CA TRP A 117 -20.87 12.47 0.32
C TRP A 117 -21.84 11.29 0.32
N SER A 118 -21.93 10.64 -0.82
CA SER A 118 -22.56 9.34 -0.95
C SER A 118 -21.75 8.25 -0.23
N ALA A 119 -22.39 7.12 0.08
CA ALA A 119 -21.71 5.96 0.65
C ALA A 119 -20.51 5.49 -0.22
N ALA A 120 -20.64 5.59 -1.55
CA ALA A 120 -19.56 5.24 -2.47
C ALA A 120 -18.35 6.19 -2.37
N GLN A 121 -18.58 7.49 -2.13
CA GLN A 121 -17.49 8.44 -1.91
C GLN A 121 -16.78 8.18 -0.58
N PHE A 122 -17.51 7.83 0.48
CA PHE A 122 -16.90 7.39 1.72
C PHE A 122 -16.08 6.11 1.54
N ASP A 123 -16.60 5.12 0.83
CA ASP A 123 -15.89 3.86 0.58
C ASP A 123 -14.56 4.10 -0.16
N GLN A 124 -14.61 4.89 -1.24
CA GLN A 124 -13.41 5.30 -1.97
C GLN A 124 -12.42 6.03 -1.06
N TYR A 125 -12.90 6.98 -0.26
CA TYR A 125 -12.06 7.76 0.64
C TYR A 125 -11.37 6.88 1.71
N ILE A 126 -12.10 5.92 2.28
CA ILE A 126 -11.56 4.98 3.27
C ILE A 126 -10.50 4.08 2.62
N CYS A 127 -10.76 3.59 1.41
CA CYS A 127 -9.79 2.81 0.63
C CYS A 127 -8.53 3.63 0.32
N GLU A 128 -8.68 4.90 -0.02
CA GLU A 128 -7.57 5.82 -0.22
C GLU A 128 -6.75 6.01 1.06
N LEU A 129 -7.39 6.21 2.21
CA LEU A 129 -6.69 6.28 3.49
C LEU A 129 -5.93 4.98 3.80
N ALA A 130 -6.52 3.82 3.48
CA ALA A 130 -5.86 2.54 3.65
C ALA A 130 -4.58 2.46 2.80
N ILE A 131 -4.57 2.82 1.51
CA ILE A 131 -3.33 2.77 0.70
C ILE A 131 -2.23 3.73 1.21
N PHE A 132 -2.58 4.75 2.00
CA PHE A 132 -1.61 5.62 2.68
C PHE A 132 -1.11 5.08 4.03
N GLY A 133 -1.63 3.95 4.50
CA GLY A 133 -1.20 3.32 5.75
C GLY A 133 -2.08 3.63 6.95
N ALA A 134 -3.20 4.34 6.79
CA ALA A 134 -4.12 4.58 7.90
C ALA A 134 -4.81 3.28 8.32
N ASN A 135 -5.06 3.13 9.63
CA ASN A 135 -5.70 1.93 10.18
C ASN A 135 -6.82 2.23 11.19
N LYS A 136 -7.13 3.51 11.38
CA LYS A 136 -8.20 3.97 12.26
C LYS A 136 -8.88 5.20 11.67
N LEU A 137 -10.19 5.28 11.83
CA LEU A 137 -10.99 6.46 11.56
C LEU A 137 -11.66 6.88 12.85
N THR A 138 -11.76 8.18 13.08
CA THR A 138 -12.46 8.73 14.24
C THR A 138 -13.41 9.81 13.79
N HIS A 139 -14.61 9.84 14.34
CA HIS A 139 -15.55 10.95 14.15
C HIS A 139 -15.70 11.73 15.46
N ALA A 140 -15.83 13.05 15.39
CA ALA A 140 -16.12 13.85 16.57
C ALA A 140 -17.58 13.66 16.99
N GLU A 141 -17.84 12.95 18.09
CA GLU A 141 -19.16 12.99 18.72
C GLU A 141 -19.35 14.34 19.43
N HIS A 142 -20.34 15.12 18.98
CA HIS A 142 -20.86 16.23 19.77
C HIS A 142 -21.66 15.61 20.94
N THR A 143 -20.97 15.23 22.02
CA THR A 143 -21.65 15.13 23.31
C THR A 143 -21.98 16.57 23.72
N LEU A 144 -23.25 16.95 23.55
CA LEU A 144 -23.78 18.16 24.17
C LEU A 144 -23.74 17.96 25.69
N MET A 145 -22.65 18.39 26.31
CA MET A 145 -22.58 18.66 27.75
C MET A 145 -22.86 20.15 27.96
N VAL A 146 -24.10 20.58 27.77
CA VAL A 146 -24.77 21.71 28.44
C VAL A 146 -26.26 21.67 28.15
#